data_AF-T1DB41-F1
#
_entry.id   AF-T1DB41-F1
#
_cell.length_a   1.000
_cell.length_b   1.000
_cell.length_c   1.000
_cell.angle_alpha   90.00
_cell.angle_beta   90.00
_cell.angle_gamma   90.00
#
_symmetry.space_group_name_H-M   'P 1'
#
loop_
_entity.id
_entity.type
_entity.pdbx_description
1 polymer ?
#
loop_
_entity_poly.entity_id
_entity_poly.type
_entity_poly.pdbx_seq_one_letter_code
_entity_poly.pdbx_strand_id
1 'polypeptide(L)'
;ASTEDLVRISRGVVNLYERRTVRLLVRRDPYHRFYSCLVYVPRDRYNTDVRQRIEQIVLEGFAGKSVESQVQISGSNHARAHVVVRTDPTERRKVDFAS
;
A
#
# COMPACT_ATOMS: atom_id res chain seq x y z
N ALA A 1 18.81 -8.04 -5.59
CA ALA A 1 17.44 -7.93 -6.14
C ALA A 1 17.19 -6.45 -6.35
N SER A 2 17.12 -6.05 -7.63
CA SER A 2 17.27 -4.68 -8.08
C SER A 2 15.97 -3.90 -7.99
N THR A 3 16.10 -2.59 -7.79
CA THR A 3 15.11 -1.55 -7.50
C THR A 3 13.91 -1.45 -8.48
N GLU A 4 13.89 -2.27 -9.53
CA GLU A 4 12.88 -2.27 -10.59
C GLU A 4 11.56 -2.97 -10.20
N ASP A 5 11.58 -3.81 -9.17
CA ASP A 5 10.37 -4.50 -8.67
C ASP A 5 9.42 -3.55 -7.87
N LEU A 6 9.93 -2.41 -7.38
CA LEU A 6 9.18 -1.46 -6.56
C LEU A 6 8.29 -0.50 -7.38
N VAL A 7 8.55 -0.36 -8.68
CA VAL A 7 7.87 0.63 -9.53
C VAL A 7 6.50 0.13 -10.02
N ARG A 8 6.31 -1.19 -10.12
CA ARG A 8 5.07 -1.78 -10.70
C ARG A 8 3.92 -1.90 -9.70
N ILE A 9 4.21 -1.98 -8.40
CA ILE A 9 3.23 -2.02 -7.31
C ILE A 9 2.35 -0.76 -7.28
N SER A 10 2.87 0.35 -7.83
CA SER A 10 2.10 1.59 -7.99
C SER A 10 0.83 1.38 -8.84
N ARG A 11 0.79 0.44 -9.80
CA ARG A 11 -0.32 0.32 -10.77
C ARG A 11 -1.60 -0.36 -10.22
N GLY A 12 -1.51 -1.17 -9.16
CA GLY A 12 -2.69 -1.85 -8.58
C GLY A 12 -3.62 -0.94 -7.78
N VAL A 13 -3.08 0.14 -7.19
CA VAL A 13 -3.87 1.19 -6.51
C VAL A 13 -4.35 2.27 -7.49
N VAL A 14 -3.82 2.29 -8.73
CA VAL A 14 -3.99 3.36 -9.73
C VAL A 14 -5.27 3.27 -10.56
N ASN A 15 -6.16 2.31 -10.31
CA ASN A 15 -7.50 2.29 -10.93
C ASN A 15 -8.61 2.83 -10.03
N LEU A 16 -8.30 3.59 -8.98
CA LEU A 16 -9.29 4.46 -8.32
C LEU A 16 -9.42 5.78 -9.09
N TYR A 17 -10.00 5.68 -10.27
CA TYR A 17 -10.65 6.71 -11.08
C TYR A 17 -9.95 8.09 -11.23
N GLU A 18 -9.52 8.33 -12.48
CA GLU A 18 -9.23 9.62 -13.10
C GLU A 18 -8.06 10.44 -12.53
N ARG A 19 -6.91 10.30 -13.23
CA ARG A 19 -5.85 11.30 -13.54
C ARG A 19 -5.55 12.44 -12.55
N ARG A 20 -5.63 12.21 -11.23
CA ARG A 20 -4.88 12.94 -10.19
C ARG A 20 -4.30 11.92 -9.20
N THR A 21 -3.06 11.54 -9.50
CA THR A 21 -2.44 10.25 -9.19
C THR A 21 -2.30 9.92 -7.71
N VAL A 22 -3.04 8.92 -7.22
CA VAL A 22 -2.73 8.24 -5.95
C VAL A 22 -1.30 7.71 -6.02
N ARG A 23 -0.48 7.97 -5.00
CA ARG A 23 0.90 7.46 -4.93
C ARG A 23 1.07 6.44 -3.82
N LEU A 24 1.74 5.34 -4.12
CA LEU A 24 2.06 4.27 -3.19
C LEU A 24 3.58 4.07 -3.14
N LEU A 25 4.15 4.10 -1.93
CA LEU A 25 5.53 3.73 -1.65
C LEU A 25 5.52 2.50 -0.75
N VAL A 26 6.28 1.46 -1.11
CA VAL A 26 6.34 0.19 -0.37
C VAL A 26 7.77 -0.09 0.07
N ARG A 27 7.93 -0.49 1.33
CA ARG A 27 9.20 -0.98 1.88
C ARG A 27 8.97 -2.31 2.57
N ARG A 28 9.73 -3.33 2.19
CA ARG A 28 9.74 -4.62 2.89
C ARG A 28 10.71 -4.59 4.06
N ASP A 29 10.31 -5.15 5.20
CA ASP A 29 11.21 -5.40 6.33
C ASP A 29 12.33 -6.36 5.92
N PRO A 30 13.61 -6.11 6.26
CA PRO A 30 14.72 -7.02 5.95
C PRO A 30 14.54 -8.44 6.49
N TYR A 31 13.80 -8.61 7.58
CA TYR A 31 13.48 -9.92 8.16
C TYR A 31 12.17 -10.50 7.63
N HIS A 32 11.57 -9.90 6.60
CA HIS A 32 10.33 -10.33 5.96
C HIS A 32 9.10 -10.43 6.88
N ARG A 33 9.12 -9.74 8.04
CA ARG A 33 8.02 -9.79 9.02
C ARG A 33 6.86 -8.86 8.66
N PHE A 34 7.11 -7.84 7.85
CA PHE A 34 6.07 -6.90 7.43
C PHE A 34 6.44 -6.13 6.15
N TYR A 35 5.42 -5.52 5.57
CA TYR A 35 5.51 -4.46 4.56
C TYR A 35 4.99 -3.15 5.13
N SER A 36 5.71 -2.06 4.88
CA SER A 36 5.30 -0.69 5.20
C SER A 36 4.90 0.01 3.91
N CYS A 37 3.66 0.49 3.85
CA CYS A 37 3.07 1.13 2.69
C CYS A 37 2.68 2.57 3.02
N LEU A 38 3.18 3.55 2.28
CA LEU A 38 2.74 4.94 2.37
C LEU A 38 1.87 5.27 1.16
N VAL A 39 0.62 5.63 1.40
CA VAL A 39 -0.38 5.95 0.38
C VAL A 39 -0.76 7.42 0.47
N TYR A 40 -0.65 8.13 -0.65
CA TYR A 40 -1.05 9.53 -0.79
C TYR A 40 -2.30 9.59 -1.65
N VAL A 41 -3.40 10.05 -1.07
CA VAL A 41 -4.71 10.17 -1.72
C VAL A 41 -5.15 11.62 -1.67
N PRO A 42 -5.73 12.19 -2.74
CA PRO A 42 -6.37 13.51 -2.68
C PRO A 42 -7.35 13.58 -1.49
N ARG A 43 -7.23 14.63 -0.68
CA ARG A 43 -7.97 14.74 0.59
C ARG A 43 -9.49 14.65 0.42
N ASP A 44 -10.00 15.27 -0.65
CA ASP A 44 -11.42 15.27 -1.04
C ASP A 44 -11.98 13.88 -1.33
N ARG A 45 -11.10 12.91 -1.61
CA ARG A 45 -11.47 11.51 -1.90
C ARG A 45 -11.19 10.56 -0.75
N TYR A 46 -10.46 10.98 0.29
CA TYR A 46 -10.10 10.08 1.38
C TYR A 46 -11.24 9.94 2.37
N ASN A 47 -11.77 8.71 2.48
CA ASN A 47 -12.80 8.34 3.43
C ASN A 47 -12.52 6.93 3.99
N THR A 48 -13.40 6.44 4.87
CA THR A 48 -13.27 5.12 5.48
C THR A 48 -13.28 3.99 4.45
N ASP A 49 -14.10 4.07 3.41
CA ASP A 49 -14.21 3.02 2.39
C ASP A 49 -12.91 2.92 1.58
N VAL A 50 -12.32 4.07 1.23
CA VAL A 50 -11.02 4.13 0.55
C VAL A 50 -9.92 3.55 1.43
N ARG A 51 -9.92 3.85 2.74
CA ARG A 51 -8.97 3.26 3.70
C ARG A 51 -9.09 1.73 3.72
N GLN A 52 -10.29 1.21 3.91
CA GLN A 52 -10.55 -0.23 3.96
C GLN A 52 -10.17 -0.92 2.65
N ARG A 53 -10.45 -0.29 1.51
CA ARG A 53 -10.09 -0.85 0.20
C ARG A 53 -8.58 -0.89 -0.01
N ILE A 54 -7.86 0.15 0.41
CA ILE A 54 -6.39 0.15 0.42
C ILE A 54 -5.87 -1.00 1.29
N GLU A 55 -6.37 -1.12 2.52
CA GLU A 55 -5.99 -2.18 3.47
C GLU A 55 -6.18 -3.58 2.88
N GLN A 56 -7.34 -3.86 2.26
CA GLN A 56 -7.60 -5.15 1.62
C GLN A 56 -6.66 -5.44 0.46
N ILE A 57 -6.46 -4.46 -0.44
CA ILE A 57 -5.55 -4.61 -1.60
C ILE A 57 -4.14 -4.96 -1.14
N VAL A 58 -3.62 -4.28 -0.10
CA VAL A 58 -2.26 -4.55 0.39
C VAL A 58 -2.19 -5.84 1.20
N LEU A 59 -3.24 -6.17 1.98
CA LEU A 59 -3.29 -7.41 2.75
C LEU A 59 -3.27 -8.62 1.81
N GLU A 60 -4.15 -8.67 0.82
CA GLU A 60 -4.20 -9.74 -0.19
C GLU A 60 -2.93 -9.76 -1.04
N GLY A 61 -2.50 -8.59 -1.52
CA GLY A 61 -1.32 -8.43 -2.37
C GLY A 61 -0.04 -8.94 -1.70
N PHE A 62 0.13 -8.71 -0.40
CA PHE A 62 1.33 -9.16 0.33
C PHE A 62 1.17 -10.50 1.05
N ALA A 63 0.04 -11.20 0.89
CA ALA A 63 -0.30 -12.39 1.70
C ALA A 63 -0.20 -12.11 3.21
N GLY A 64 -0.65 -10.92 3.62
CA GLY A 64 -0.59 -10.48 5.01
C GLY A 64 -1.52 -11.28 5.92
N LYS A 65 -1.11 -11.42 7.17
CA LYS A 65 -1.92 -12.03 8.24
C LYS A 65 -2.70 -10.96 9.02
N SER A 66 -2.19 -9.73 9.05
CA SER A 66 -2.87 -8.59 9.66
C SER A 66 -2.41 -7.27 9.03
N VAL A 67 -3.26 -6.26 9.16
CA VAL A 67 -3.01 -4.91 8.65
C VAL A 67 -3.35 -3.88 9.73
N GLU A 68 -2.47 -2.90 9.88
CA GLU A 68 -2.68 -1.72 10.72
C GLU A 68 -2.55 -0.48 9.84
N SER A 69 -3.41 0.53 10.05
CA SER A 69 -3.32 1.78 9.32
C SER A 69 -3.39 3.01 10.23
N GLN A 70 -2.66 4.04 9.84
CA GLN A 70 -2.69 5.36 10.46
C GLN A 70 -2.86 6.42 9.39
N VAL A 71 -3.77 7.37 9.62
CA VAL A 71 -4.09 8.42 8.67
C VAL A 71 -3.64 9.76 9.22
N GLN A 72 -2.96 10.52 8.38
CA GLN A 72 -2.61 11.89 8.66
C GLN A 72 -3.21 12.79 7.58
N ILE A 73 -4.08 13.69 8.03
CA ILE A 73 -4.70 14.74 7.21
C ILE A 73 -4.14 16.06 7.74
N SER A 74 -3.20 16.65 7.01
CA SER A 74 -2.66 17.99 7.30
C SER A 74 -3.39 19.04 6.45
N GLY A 75 -3.03 20.32 6.58
CA GLY A 75 -3.51 21.42 5.71
C GLY A 75 -3.13 21.28 4.23
N SER A 76 -2.42 20.21 3.86
CA SER A 76 -2.07 19.84 2.48
C SER A 76 -3.23 19.25 1.68
N ASN A 77 -3.15 19.32 0.35
CA ASN A 77 -4.14 18.76 -0.59
C ASN A 77 -4.26 17.21 -0.59
N HIS A 78 -3.44 16.51 0.19
CA HIS A 78 -3.43 15.05 0.25
C HIS A 78 -3.61 14.55 1.69
N ALA A 79 -4.38 13.47 1.82
CA ALA A 79 -4.33 12.58 2.96
C ALA A 79 -3.18 11.60 2.78
N ARG A 80 -2.45 11.33 3.87
CA ARG A 80 -1.41 10.31 3.92
C ARG A 80 -1.87 9.16 4.79
N ALA A 81 -1.98 7.96 4.23
CA ALA A 81 -2.20 6.74 4.97
C ALA A 81 -0.90 5.94 5.08
N HIS A 82 -0.47 5.63 6.29
CA HIS A 82 0.59 4.67 6.55
C HIS A 82 -0.05 3.34 6.91
N VAL A 83 0.21 2.32 6.11
CA VAL A 83 -0.37 0.98 6.26
C VAL A 83 0.76 -0.02 6.48
N VAL A 84 0.67 -0.80 7.55
CA VAL A 84 1.63 -1.84 7.90
C VAL A 84 0.94 -3.19 7.75
N VAL A 85 1.46 -4.02 6.87
CA VAL A 85 0.96 -5.38 6.62
C VAL A 85 1.94 -6.37 7.23
N ARG A 86 1.53 -7.13 8.24
CA ARG A 86 2.37 -8.17 8.84
C ARG A 86 2.28 -9.46 8.03
N THR A 87 3.41 -10.09 7.80
CA THR A 87 3.55 -11.32 7.00
C THR A 87 4.27 -12.38 7.81
N ASP A 88 4.06 -13.64 7.42
CA ASP A 88 4.83 -14.75 8.01
C ASP A 88 6.27 -14.71 7.44
N PRO A 89 7.32 -14.60 8.29
CA PRO A 89 8.70 -14.58 7.82
C PRO A 89 9.17 -15.90 7.19
N THR A 90 8.46 -17.00 7.45
CA THR A 90 8.72 -18.32 6.85
C THR A 90 8.10 -18.45 5.46
N GLU A 91 7.04 -17.69 5.16
CA GLU A 91 6.41 -17.64 3.84
C GLU A 91 7.22 -16.73 2.90
N ARG A 92 8.19 -17.31 2.20
CA ARG A 92 8.91 -16.65 1.11
C ARG A 92 8.10 -16.67 -0.19
N ARG A 93 6.94 -15.99 -0.21
CA ARG A 93 6.25 -15.76 -1.48
C ARG A 93 7.00 -14.70 -2.29
N LYS A 94 7.37 -15.04 -3.54
CA LYS A 94 7.59 -14.00 -4.56
C LYS A 94 6.23 -13.36 -4.77
N VAL A 95 6.14 -12.08 -4.48
CA VAL A 95 4.87 -11.39 -4.66
C VAL A 95 4.71 -11.15 -6.16
N ASP A 96 3.96 -12.03 -6.80
CA ASP A 96 3.68 -11.95 -8.23
C ASP A 96 2.67 -10.82 -8.47
N PHE A 97 3.18 -9.65 -8.84
CA PHE A 97 2.38 -8.52 -9.29
C PHE A 97 2.31 -8.51 -10.82
N ALA A 98 1.57 -9.45 -11.42
CA ALA A 98 1.29 -9.44 -12.85
C ALA A 98 -0.01 -10.17 -13.20
N SER A 99 -0.97 -9.43 -13.75
CA SER A 99 -1.49 -9.66 -15.10
C SER A 99 -1.91 -8.30 -15.66
#